data_AF-A0A194AL01-F1
#
_entry.id   AF-A0A194AL01-F1
#
_cell.length_a   1.000
_cell.length_b   1.000
_cell.length_c   1.000
_cell.angle_alpha   90.00
_cell.angle_beta   90.00
_cell.angle_gamma   90.00
#
_symmetry.space_group_name_H-M   'P 1'
#
loop_
_entity.id
_entity.type
_entity.pdbx_description
1 polymer ?
#
loop_
_entity_poly.entity_id
_entity_poly.type
_entity_poly.pdbx_seq_one_letter_code
_entity_poly.pdbx_strand_id
1 'polypeptide(L)'
;MCKAHDFKEYTWRHLNFFQHHCYLTARVPRINCSEHGIRRVDVPWARKGSRFTLLFEQVVMSLVREMPINAVARHVGVTDKRLWRIVYHYVSKAIETLDLKDLKAIGLDETASKRGYNYITVFIDLD
;
A
#
# COMPACT_ATOMS: atom_id res chain seq x y z
N MET A 1 17.53 24.87 -1.69
CA MET A 1 16.16 24.37 -1.90
C MET A 1 15.73 24.68 -3.32
N CYS A 2 15.12 23.72 -4.04
CA CYS A 2 14.53 24.00 -5.36
C CYS A 2 13.31 24.92 -5.19
N LYS A 3 13.16 25.95 -6.04
CA LYS A 3 12.00 26.85 -5.99
C LYS A 3 10.72 26.12 -6.43
N ALA A 4 9.59 26.51 -5.83
CA ALA A 4 8.28 26.04 -6.28
C ALA A 4 8.02 26.55 -7.70
N HIS A 5 7.69 25.64 -8.61
CA HIS A 5 7.36 25.94 -10.01
C HIS A 5 5.89 26.32 -10.12
N ASP A 6 5.01 25.47 -9.60
CA ASP A 6 3.57 25.71 -9.57
C ASP A 6 2.90 24.90 -8.45
N PHE A 7 1.59 25.09 -8.28
CA PHE A 7 0.78 24.34 -7.32
C PHE A 7 -0.34 23.63 -8.06
N LYS A 8 -0.44 22.32 -7.85
CA LYS A 8 -1.51 21.50 -8.43
C LYS A 8 -2.38 20.91 -7.34
N GLU A 9 -3.68 20.87 -7.60
CA GLU A 9 -4.63 20.24 -6.70
C GLU A 9 -4.56 18.72 -6.80
N TYR A 10 -4.56 18.06 -5.64
CA TYR A 10 -4.60 16.62 -5.52
C TYR A 10 -5.64 16.21 -4.49
N THR A 11 -6.26 15.06 -4.72
CA THR A 11 -7.28 14.48 -3.84
C THR A 11 -6.89 13.07 -3.43
N TRP A 12 -7.03 12.77 -2.14
CA TRP A 12 -6.83 11.46 -1.55
C TRP A 12 -8.12 10.97 -0.91
N ARG A 13 -8.41 9.67 -1.08
CA ARG A 13 -9.47 9.00 -0.33
C ARG A 13 -8.99 8.78 1.11
N HIS A 14 -9.76 9.28 2.07
CA HIS A 14 -9.53 9.10 3.50
C HIS A 14 -10.49 8.06 4.09
N LEU A 15 -10.44 7.80 5.40
CA LEU A 15 -11.40 6.95 6.10
C LEU A 15 -12.82 7.52 6.00
N ASN A 16 -13.84 6.67 6.17
CA ASN A 16 -15.21 7.15 6.24
C ASN A 16 -15.44 7.96 7.51
N PHE A 17 -16.12 9.08 7.39
CA PHE A 17 -16.69 9.80 8.52
C PHE A 17 -18.20 9.62 8.48
N PHE A 18 -18.78 9.11 9.58
CA PHE A 18 -20.22 8.84 9.67
C PHE A 18 -20.74 7.98 8.50
N GLN A 19 -19.96 6.96 8.10
CA GLN A 19 -20.24 6.10 6.95
C GLN A 19 -20.25 6.81 5.57
N HIS A 20 -19.88 8.09 5.49
CA HIS A 20 -19.74 8.82 4.24
C HIS A 20 -18.30 8.79 3.72
N HIS A 21 -18.17 8.74 2.39
CA HIS A 21 -16.88 8.82 1.73
C HIS A 21 -16.22 10.18 1.99
N CYS A 22 -15.12 10.20 2.74
CA CYS A 22 -14.29 11.38 2.95
C CYS A 22 -13.12 11.43 1.98
N TYR A 23 -12.84 12.64 1.50
CA TYR A 23 -11.71 12.95 0.63
C TYR A 23 -10.96 14.16 1.18
N LEU A 24 -9.64 14.07 1.18
CA LEU A 24 -8.76 15.19 1.49
C LEU A 24 -8.29 15.80 0.17
N THR A 25 -8.56 17.09 -0.04
CA THR A 25 -8.11 17.82 -1.23
C THR A 25 -7.19 18.95 -0.79
N ALA A 26 -6.01 19.05 -1.42
CA ALA A 26 -5.05 20.10 -1.12
C ALA A 26 -4.26 20.51 -2.37
N ARG A 27 -3.87 21.79 -2.42
CA ARG A 27 -2.91 22.31 -3.39
C ARG A 27 -1.50 21.95 -2.93
N VAL A 28 -0.80 21.14 -3.70
CA VAL A 28 0.57 20.70 -3.39
C VAL A 28 1.56 21.38 -4.33
N PRO A 29 2.65 21.95 -3.81
CA PRO A 29 3.70 22.50 -4.64
C PRO A 29 4.37 21.42 -5.50
N ARG A 30 4.67 21.77 -6.74
CA ARG A 30 5.60 21.03 -7.59
C ARG A 30 6.86 21.87 -7.74
N ILE A 31 8.01 21.26 -7.48
CA ILE A 31 9.33 21.88 -7.62
C ILE A 31 9.88 21.54 -8.99
N ASN A 32 10.55 22.51 -9.62
CA ASN A 32 11.34 22.25 -10.83
C ASN A 32 12.78 21.95 -10.42
N CYS A 33 13.18 20.69 -10.55
CA CYS A 33 14.56 20.26 -10.32
C CYS A 33 15.27 20.16 -11.66
N SER A 34 16.43 20.81 -11.79
CA SER A 34 17.23 20.81 -13.02
C SER A 34 17.62 19.41 -13.49
N GLU A 35 17.90 18.49 -12.56
CA GLU A 35 18.30 17.12 -12.86
C GLU A 35 17.11 16.16 -13.03
N HIS A 36 16.02 16.40 -12.29
CA HIS A 36 14.94 15.42 -12.12
C HIS A 36 13.59 15.86 -12.70
N GLY A 37 13.54 17.02 -13.35
CA GLY A 37 12.33 17.64 -13.88
C GLY A 37 11.36 18.12 -12.81
N ILE A 38 10.09 18.27 -13.19
CA ILE A 38 9.02 18.72 -12.30
C ILE A 38 8.60 17.59 -11.37
N ARG A 39 8.79 17.77 -10.06
CA ARG A 39 8.39 16.80 -9.02
C ARG A 39 7.42 17.40 -8.02
N ARG A 40 6.40 16.62 -7.67
CA ARG A 40 5.50 16.96 -6.55
C ARG A 40 6.22 16.74 -5.22
N VAL A 41 6.09 17.68 -4.29
CA VAL A 41 6.59 17.54 -2.92
C VAL A 41 5.79 16.47 -2.18
N ASP A 42 6.42 15.75 -1.26
CA ASP A 42 5.75 14.78 -0.42
C ASP A 42 4.88 15.48 0.63
N VAL A 43 3.70 14.91 0.89
CA VAL A 43 2.75 15.43 1.88
C VAL A 43 2.74 14.50 3.09
N PRO A 44 2.58 15.01 4.33
CA PRO A 44 2.74 14.21 5.53
C PRO A 44 1.63 13.17 5.71
N TRP A 45 0.47 13.33 5.06
CA TRP A 45 -0.68 12.44 5.19
C TRP A 45 -0.82 11.40 4.09
N ALA A 46 0.04 11.38 3.06
CA ALA A 46 -0.07 10.43 1.96
C ALA A 46 1.29 10.06 1.38
N ARG A 47 1.47 8.76 1.14
CA ARG A 47 2.63 8.23 0.44
C ARG A 47 2.70 8.75 -1.00
N LYS A 48 3.92 8.96 -1.49
CA LYS A 48 4.19 9.31 -2.90
C LYS A 48 3.50 8.34 -3.86
N GLY A 49 2.78 8.88 -4.85
CA GLY A 49 2.03 8.10 -5.83
C GLY A 49 0.71 7.48 -5.33
N SER A 50 0.45 7.45 -4.02
CA SER A 50 -0.82 6.99 -3.48
C SER A 50 -1.93 8.03 -3.69
N ARG A 51 -3.14 7.53 -3.92
CA ARG A 51 -4.40 8.30 -3.88
C ARG A 51 -5.18 8.04 -2.59
N PHE A 52 -4.53 7.47 -1.58
CA PHE A 52 -5.05 7.23 -0.25
C PHE A 52 -4.20 7.94 0.79
N THR A 53 -4.84 8.31 1.90
CA THR A 53 -4.10 8.80 3.07
C THR A 53 -3.40 7.65 3.80
N LEU A 54 -2.32 7.92 4.55
CA LEU A 54 -1.61 6.93 5.36
C LEU A 54 -2.54 6.22 6.34
N LEU A 55 -3.43 6.95 7.00
CA LEU A 55 -4.44 6.38 7.92
C LEU A 55 -5.41 5.41 7.20
N PHE A 56 -5.78 5.71 5.95
CA PHE A 56 -6.58 4.79 5.14
C PHE A 56 -5.78 3.52 4.83
N GLU A 57 -4.53 3.66 4.38
CA GLU A 57 -3.67 2.52 4.09
C GLU A 57 -3.44 1.65 5.35
N GLN A 58 -3.28 2.25 6.53
CA GLN A 58 -3.13 1.54 7.81
C GLN A 58 -4.35 0.69 8.16
N VAL A 59 -5.56 1.24 8.05
CA VAL A 59 -6.79 0.47 8.30
C VAL A 59 -6.94 -0.66 7.29
N VAL A 60 -6.66 -0.42 6.01
CA VAL A 60 -6.64 -1.48 4.99
C VAL A 60 -5.67 -2.59 5.39
N MET A 61 -4.43 -2.26 5.75
CA MET A 61 -3.42 -3.26 6.13
C MET A 61 -3.81 -4.05 7.39
N SER A 62 -4.58 -3.45 8.30
CA SER A 62 -5.10 -4.14 9.47
C SER A 62 -6.22 -5.12 9.08
N LEU A 63 -7.13 -4.70 8.19
CA LEU A 63 -8.26 -5.54 7.76
C LEU A 63 -7.84 -6.72 6.88
N VAL A 64 -6.88 -6.52 5.95
CA VAL A 64 -6.45 -7.59 5.02
C VAL A 64 -5.74 -8.75 5.72
N ARG A 65 -5.27 -8.56 6.95
CA ARG A 65 -4.73 -9.65 7.79
C ARG A 65 -5.83 -10.58 8.32
N GLU A 66 -7.00 -10.02 8.59
CA GLU A 66 -8.10 -10.70 9.26
C GLU A 66 -9.17 -11.20 8.29
N MET A 67 -9.22 -10.67 7.05
CA MET A 67 -10.24 -11.05 6.08
C MET A 67 -9.74 -10.96 4.62
N PRO A 68 -10.39 -11.69 3.69
CA PRO A 68 -10.07 -11.62 2.27
C PRO A 68 -10.18 -10.19 1.69
N ILE A 69 -9.27 -9.82 0.79
CA ILE A 69 -9.21 -8.47 0.19
C ILE A 69 -10.51 -8.05 -0.48
N ASN A 70 -11.28 -8.98 -1.05
CA ASN A 70 -12.58 -8.67 -1.63
C ASN A 70 -13.62 -8.25 -0.58
N ALA A 71 -13.55 -8.77 0.65
CA ALA A 71 -14.39 -8.35 1.77
C ALA A 71 -13.96 -6.97 2.27
N VAL A 72 -12.65 -6.73 2.39
CA VAL A 72 -12.10 -5.40 2.72
C VAL A 72 -12.54 -4.35 1.69
N ALA A 73 -12.44 -4.67 0.39
CA ALA A 73 -12.86 -3.82 -0.71
C ALA A 73 -14.33 -3.36 -0.58
N ARG A 74 -15.23 -4.31 -0.28
CA ARG A 74 -16.64 -4.00 0.00
C ARG A 74 -16.80 -3.15 1.26
N HIS A 75 -16.07 -3.48 2.34
CA HIS A 75 -16.17 -2.78 3.62
C HIS A 75 -15.73 -1.30 3.52
N VAL A 76 -14.65 -1.01 2.80
CA VAL A 76 -14.10 0.36 2.68
C VAL A 76 -14.59 1.12 1.44
N GLY A 77 -15.39 0.47 0.58
CA GLY A 77 -16.01 1.09 -0.60
C GLY A 77 -15.02 1.40 -1.73
N VAL A 78 -14.05 0.51 -2.00
CA VAL A 78 -13.07 0.67 -3.08
C VAL A 78 -12.86 -0.62 -3.85
N THR A 79 -12.22 -0.55 -5.02
CA THR A 79 -11.90 -1.76 -5.79
C THR A 79 -10.72 -2.53 -5.18
N ASP A 80 -10.79 -3.84 -5.24
CA ASP A 80 -9.74 -4.78 -4.82
C ASP A 80 -8.38 -4.49 -5.48
N LYS A 81 -8.35 -4.18 -6.78
CA LYS A 81 -7.13 -3.80 -7.53
C LYS A 81 -6.39 -2.63 -6.89
N ARG A 82 -7.12 -1.67 -6.28
CA ARG A 82 -6.51 -0.53 -5.58
C ARG A 82 -5.97 -0.95 -4.22
N LEU A 83 -6.62 -1.88 -3.52
CA LEU A 83 -6.12 -2.42 -2.26
C LEU A 83 -4.87 -3.27 -2.46
N TRP A 84 -4.82 -4.09 -3.49
CA TRP A 84 -3.62 -4.88 -3.83
C TRP A 84 -2.38 -4.00 -4.02
N ARG A 85 -2.52 -2.80 -4.61
CA ARG A 85 -1.41 -1.84 -4.71
C ARG A 85 -0.89 -1.34 -3.36
N ILE A 86 -1.74 -1.29 -2.34
CA ILE A 86 -1.35 -0.95 -0.97
C ILE A 86 -0.61 -2.16 -0.36
N VAL A 87 -1.22 -3.35 -0.45
CA VAL A 87 -0.66 -4.60 0.09
C VAL A 87 0.73 -4.87 -0.48
N TYR A 88 0.86 -4.89 -1.82
CA TYR A 88 2.15 -5.12 -2.47
C TYR A 88 3.21 -4.09 -2.04
N HIS A 89 2.83 -2.81 -1.87
CA HIS A 89 3.79 -1.81 -1.42
C HIS A 89 4.40 -2.15 -0.05
N TYR A 90 3.56 -2.49 0.93
CA TYR A 90 4.04 -2.76 2.29
C TYR A 90 4.67 -4.14 2.43
N VAL A 91 4.15 -5.15 1.74
CA VAL A 91 4.75 -6.49 1.71
C VAL A 91 6.12 -6.46 1.04
N SER A 92 6.27 -5.80 -0.11
CA SER A 92 7.58 -5.67 -0.77
C SER A 92 8.59 -4.95 0.13
N LYS A 93 8.19 -3.87 0.81
CA LYS A 93 9.07 -3.21 1.78
C LYS A 93 9.47 -4.11 2.94
N ALA A 94 8.53 -4.89 3.49
CA ALA A 94 8.82 -5.80 4.59
C ALA A 94 9.81 -6.90 4.15
N ILE A 95 9.63 -7.44 2.94
CA ILE A 95 10.54 -8.41 2.33
C ILE A 95 11.93 -7.81 2.10
N GLU A 96 12.02 -6.58 1.60
CA GLU A 96 13.31 -5.87 1.41
C GLU A 96 14.09 -5.69 2.73
N THR A 97 13.39 -5.62 3.86
CA THR A 97 13.99 -5.49 5.20
C THR A 97 14.16 -6.82 5.94
N LEU A 98 13.77 -7.93 5.33
CA LEU A 98 13.82 -9.25 5.97
C LEU A 98 15.28 -9.69 6.10
N ASP A 99 15.77 -9.79 7.33
CA ASP A 99 17.10 -10.35 7.64
C ASP A 99 16.95 -11.85 7.95
N LEU A 100 17.63 -12.69 7.19
CA LEU A 100 17.58 -14.16 7.29
C LEU A 100 18.93 -14.76 7.71
N LYS A 101 19.86 -13.96 8.26
CA LYS A 101 21.20 -14.46 8.65
C LYS A 101 21.17 -15.57 9.69
N ASP A 102 20.22 -15.52 10.61
CA ASP A 102 20.10 -16.49 11.71
C ASP A 102 19.16 -17.66 11.37
N LEU A 103 18.64 -17.69 10.13
CA LEU A 103 17.76 -18.76 9.65
C LEU A 103 18.54 -20.07 9.54
N LYS A 104 18.12 -21.09 10.28
CA LYS A 104 18.82 -22.39 10.36
C LYS A 104 18.09 -23.52 9.65
N ALA A 105 16.76 -23.48 9.64
CA ALA A 105 15.92 -24.49 9.01
C ALA A 105 14.68 -23.85 8.39
N ILE A 106 14.29 -24.35 7.21
CA ILE A 106 13.07 -23.95 6.53
C ILE A 106 12.14 -25.15 6.38
N GLY A 107 10.87 -24.95 6.74
CA GLY A 107 9.77 -25.83 6.42
C GLY A 107 9.17 -25.39 5.11
N LEU A 108 8.95 -26.34 4.21
CA LEU A 108 8.27 -26.11 2.94
C LEU A 108 6.99 -26.93 2.94
N ASP A 109 5.86 -26.23 2.80
CA ASP A 109 4.57 -26.87 2.56
C ASP A 109 4.02 -26.40 1.21
N GLU A 110 3.51 -27.34 0.42
CA GLU A 110 2.87 -27.03 -0.86
C GLU A 110 1.42 -27.50 -0.81
N THR A 111 0.50 -26.54 -0.75
CA THR A 111 -0.93 -26.82 -0.71
C THR A 111 -1.58 -26.46 -2.05
N ALA A 112 -2.31 -27.41 -2.64
CA ALA A 112 -3.09 -27.17 -3.85
C ALA A 112 -4.25 -26.20 -3.56
N SER A 113 -4.26 -25.04 -4.23
CA SER A 113 -5.24 -23.98 -4.00
C SER A 113 -6.54 -24.17 -4.78
N LYS A 114 -6.49 -24.77 -5.98
CA LYS A 114 -7.64 -25.09 -6.85
C LYS A 114 -7.33 -26.28 -7.75
N ARG A 115 -8.37 -26.92 -8.31
CA ARG A 115 -8.23 -27.92 -9.40
C ARG A 115 -7.47 -27.29 -10.59
N GLY A 116 -6.55 -28.06 -11.18
CA GLY A 116 -5.79 -27.65 -12.37
C GLY A 116 -4.38 -27.10 -12.09
N TYR A 117 -3.62 -27.72 -11.18
CA TYR A 117 -2.20 -27.43 -10.94
C TYR A 117 -1.89 -25.99 -10.48
N ASN A 118 -2.69 -25.44 -9.57
CA ASN A 118 -2.38 -24.15 -8.91
C ASN A 118 -1.96 -24.41 -7.46
N TYR A 119 -0.68 -24.25 -7.17
CA TYR A 119 -0.09 -24.55 -5.88
C TYR A 119 0.27 -23.26 -5.12
N ILE A 120 0.10 -23.28 -3.81
CA ILE A 120 0.62 -22.25 -2.89
C ILE A 120 1.73 -22.92 -2.09
N THR A 121 2.94 -22.41 -2.23
CA THR A 121 4.09 -22.83 -1.43
C THR A 121 4.25 -21.88 -0.25
N VAL A 122 4.28 -22.43 0.95
CA VAL A 122 4.48 -21.70 2.21
C VAL A 122 5.85 -22.07 2.74
N PHE A 123 6.65 -21.04 3.08
CA PHE A 123 7.92 -21.20 3.76
C PHE A 123 7.73 -20.80 5.22
N ILE A 124 8.22 -21.63 6.14
CA ILE A 124 8.10 -21.42 7.59
C ILE A 124 9.51 -21.54 8.18
N ASP A 125 9.88 -20.64 9.07
CA ASP A 125 11.08 -20.78 9.91
C ASP A 125 10.80 -21.85 10.97
N LEU A 126 11.65 -22.88 11.04
CA LEU A 126 11.45 -24.06 11.90
C LEU A 126 12.18 -23.98 13.24
N ASP A 127 12.96 -22.92 13.48
CA ASP A 127 13.78 -22.73 14.68
C ASP A 127 13.21 -21.70 15.67
#